data_AF-A0A418G2T9-F1
#
_entry.id   AF-A0A418G2T9-F1
#
_cell.length_a   1.000
_cell.length_b   1.000
_cell.length_c   1.000
_cell.angle_alpha   90.00
_cell.angle_beta   90.00
_cell.angle_gamma   90.00
#
_symmetry.space_group_name_H-M   'P 1'
#
loop_
_entity.id
_entity.type
_entity.pdbx_description
1 polymer ?
#
loop_
_entity_poly.entity_id
_entity_poly.type
_entity_poly.pdbx_seq_one_letter_code
_entity_poly.pdbx_strand_id
1 'polypeptide(L)'
;MERGLAITPHSLSFSSNLVLRVHQIRFFSLPCASGTKVHVTVGHTTVMAKATYFYHKTHVASTSTSTTASTSPPPPTFDPSVEYSYLAVLDPLTSSDQAEISTPRVVFVLLQLDREVLCPPRSHVVCSRLDTDVNKHVCRIAFHGLVDAAIENVATSIRIGKVKERRGVVDKTLDDPTVVIVKDLFRKETNWDVFRGLRVQNVRTKCVGQLDGPFGKAGKVRAVFPKDDVAVPGDVVVLRFTKILFQDKHDRSLGQSPTIYNDQEGSATTFNEDKGLTGGNKSEGGSTSAALLASVECEKKCRTGLVERLKGETAANGSNPSVIAAGLFATAEEAVEFIGAQVATDAAEVGYVEALFGKAGKVRVVFPDGGTLAKVGQTLRLFEK
;
A
#
# COMPACT_ATOMS: atom_id res chain seq x y z
N MET A 1 37.07 4.12 -23.56
CA MET A 1 36.15 3.24 -22.80
C MET A 1 35.42 4.13 -21.82
N GLU A 2 34.15 4.45 -22.10
CA GLU A 2 33.26 5.04 -21.09
C GLU A 2 33.07 4.00 -19.98
N ARG A 3 32.85 4.45 -18.73
CA ARG A 3 32.90 3.66 -17.48
C ARG A 3 32.41 2.22 -17.66
N GLY A 4 33.25 1.22 -17.32
CA GLY A 4 32.93 -0.20 -17.49
C GLY A 4 33.75 -1.13 -16.60
N LEU A 5 33.33 -2.39 -16.53
CA LEU A 5 34.02 -3.45 -15.79
C LEU A 5 34.85 -4.29 -16.77
N ALA A 6 36.12 -4.54 -16.43
CA ALA A 6 36.93 -5.56 -17.10
C ALA A 6 36.73 -6.89 -16.36
N ILE A 7 36.24 -7.90 -17.07
CA ILE A 7 35.82 -9.18 -16.47
C ILE A 7 36.40 -10.35 -17.27
N THR A 8 36.67 -11.45 -16.59
CA THR A 8 36.96 -12.72 -17.27
C THR A 8 35.69 -13.16 -18.01
N PRO A 9 35.79 -13.60 -19.28
CA PRO A 9 34.63 -14.07 -20.03
C PRO A 9 33.84 -15.14 -19.25
N HIS A 10 32.50 -15.04 -19.26
CA HIS A 10 31.58 -15.94 -18.55
C HIS A 10 31.66 -15.94 -17.01
N SER A 11 32.42 -15.03 -16.39
CA SER A 11 32.56 -14.98 -14.92
C SER A 11 31.41 -14.30 -14.19
N LEU A 12 30.56 -13.54 -14.90
CA LEU A 12 29.48 -12.75 -14.31
C LEU A 12 28.22 -12.81 -15.16
N SER A 13 27.07 -12.83 -14.49
CA SER A 13 25.74 -12.81 -15.10
C SER A 13 25.05 -11.45 -14.90
N PHE A 14 24.17 -11.11 -15.85
CA PHE A 14 23.25 -10.01 -15.69
C PHE A 14 22.12 -10.41 -14.75
N SER A 15 21.73 -9.50 -13.87
CA SER A 15 20.67 -9.70 -12.89
C SER A 15 19.65 -8.57 -12.98
N SER A 16 18.37 -8.94 -13.01
CA SER A 16 17.24 -7.99 -13.05
C SER A 16 16.52 -7.87 -11.71
N ASN A 17 16.66 -8.86 -10.82
CA ASN A 17 16.08 -8.80 -9.48
C ASN A 17 17.15 -9.14 -8.44
N LEU A 18 17.28 -8.28 -7.44
CA LEU A 18 18.25 -8.44 -6.36
C LEU A 18 17.51 -8.46 -5.02
N VAL A 19 17.89 -9.37 -4.14
CA VAL A 19 17.49 -9.37 -2.73
C VAL A 19 18.69 -8.99 -1.89
N LEU A 20 18.47 -8.05 -0.99
CA LEU A 20 19.48 -7.60 -0.03
C LEU A 20 18.85 -7.35 1.32
N ARG A 21 19.67 -7.52 2.37
CA ARG A 21 19.34 -7.04 3.71
C ARG A 21 19.52 -5.52 3.75
N VAL A 22 18.52 -4.83 4.27
CA VAL A 22 18.49 -3.37 4.35
C VAL A 22 19.32 -2.89 5.54
N HIS A 23 20.34 -2.08 5.26
CA HIS A 23 21.04 -1.27 6.24
C HIS A 23 20.69 0.21 5.99
N GLN A 24 19.82 0.76 6.84
CA GLN A 24 19.37 2.13 6.71
C GLN A 24 20.49 3.13 7.05
N ILE A 25 20.49 4.27 6.36
CA ILE A 25 21.37 5.39 6.67
C ILE A 25 20.69 6.30 7.69
N ARG A 26 21.33 6.52 8.84
CA ARG A 26 20.80 7.35 9.94
C ARG A 26 20.48 8.80 9.56
N PHE A 27 21.18 9.33 8.55
CA PHE A 27 20.99 10.70 8.07
C PHE A 27 19.86 10.84 7.05
N PHE A 28 19.30 9.72 6.58
CA PHE A 28 18.18 9.74 5.66
C PHE A 28 16.87 9.79 6.44
N SER A 29 16.15 10.90 6.31
CA SER A 29 14.98 11.21 7.13
C SER A 29 13.64 10.99 6.42
N LEU A 30 13.64 10.42 5.20
CA LEU A 30 12.41 10.22 4.43
C LEU A 30 11.95 8.76 4.52
N PRO A 31 10.63 8.50 4.62
CA PRO A 31 10.12 7.14 4.58
C PRO A 31 10.31 6.52 3.19
N CYS A 32 10.52 5.21 3.19
CA CYS A 32 10.76 4.40 2.00
C CYS A 32 9.57 3.46 1.77
N ALA A 33 8.58 3.89 0.99
CA ALA A 33 7.38 3.09 0.72
C ALA A 33 7.66 1.96 -0.29
N SER A 34 7.15 0.76 0.00
CA SER A 34 7.16 -0.36 -0.92
C SER A 34 6.39 -0.05 -2.19
N GLY A 35 6.96 -0.40 -3.34
CA GLY A 35 6.42 -0.12 -4.67
C GLY A 35 6.93 1.18 -5.30
N THR A 36 7.66 2.00 -4.54
CA THR A 36 8.31 3.20 -5.08
C THR A 36 9.59 2.85 -5.84
N LYS A 37 9.97 3.72 -6.78
CA LYS A 37 11.23 3.61 -7.50
C LYS A 37 12.36 4.28 -6.74
N VAL A 38 13.53 3.66 -6.73
CA VAL A 38 14.78 4.16 -6.14
C VAL A 38 15.93 4.04 -7.13
N HIS A 39 16.93 4.88 -6.99
CA HIS A 39 18.17 4.77 -7.75
C HIS A 39 19.08 3.75 -7.06
N VAL A 40 19.41 2.67 -7.75
CA VAL A 40 20.22 1.56 -7.27
C VAL A 40 21.57 1.60 -7.96
N THR A 41 22.63 1.77 -7.19
CA THR A 41 24.01 1.73 -7.67
C THR A 41 24.64 0.40 -7.29
N VAL A 42 25.10 -0.34 -8.31
CA VAL A 42 25.87 -1.59 -8.18
C VAL A 42 27.19 -1.41 -8.92
N GLY A 43 28.31 -1.46 -8.19
CA GLY A 43 29.63 -1.17 -8.75
C GLY A 43 29.70 0.23 -9.37
N HIS A 44 29.80 0.30 -10.69
CA HIS A 44 29.91 1.56 -11.45
C HIS A 44 28.63 1.94 -12.20
N THR A 45 27.55 1.16 -12.05
CA THR A 45 26.30 1.33 -12.78
C THR A 45 25.21 1.77 -11.82
N THR A 46 24.45 2.80 -12.21
CA THR A 46 23.24 3.24 -11.49
C THR A 46 22.03 3.02 -12.37
N VAL A 47 21.03 2.32 -11.84
CA VAL A 47 19.77 2.00 -12.53
C VAL A 47 18.60 2.28 -11.59
N MET A 48 17.43 2.57 -12.13
CA MET A 48 16.21 2.65 -11.33
C MET A 48 15.70 1.25 -11.00
N ALA A 49 15.10 1.08 -9.82
CA ALA A 49 14.45 -0.16 -9.44
C ALA A 49 13.20 0.08 -8.61
N LYS A 50 12.21 -0.79 -8.76
CA LYS A 50 11.07 -0.86 -7.83
C LYS A 50 11.51 -1.60 -6.57
N ALA A 51 11.41 -0.95 -5.42
CA ALA A 51 11.75 -1.54 -4.13
C ALA A 51 10.51 -2.16 -3.47
N THR A 52 10.61 -3.41 -3.02
CA THR A 52 9.59 -4.08 -2.19
C THR A 52 10.22 -4.57 -0.91
N TYR A 53 9.85 -3.97 0.22
CA TYR A 53 10.37 -4.30 1.54
C TYR A 53 9.58 -5.44 2.17
N PHE A 54 10.27 -6.31 2.89
CA PHE A 54 9.68 -7.46 3.56
C PHE A 54 10.54 -7.92 4.74
N TYR A 55 9.96 -8.70 5.64
CA TYR A 55 10.62 -9.19 6.85
C TYR A 55 10.07 -10.55 7.26
N HIS A 56 10.81 -11.27 8.10
CA HIS A 56 10.33 -12.53 8.67
C HIS A 56 9.69 -12.27 10.04
N LYS A 57 8.48 -12.82 10.27
CA LYS A 57 7.72 -12.64 11.53
C LYS A 57 8.47 -13.04 12.81
N THR A 58 9.41 -13.97 12.76
CA THR A 58 10.20 -14.42 13.93
C THR A 58 11.28 -13.41 14.35
N HIS A 59 11.55 -12.40 13.51
CA HIS A 59 12.44 -11.28 13.83
C HIS A 59 11.70 -10.03 14.32
N VAL A 60 10.41 -10.17 14.66
CA VAL A 60 9.63 -9.19 15.42
C VAL A 60 9.83 -9.52 16.90
N ALA A 61 10.14 -8.52 17.73
CA ALA A 61 10.71 -8.70 19.06
C ALA A 61 9.98 -9.73 19.94
N SER A 62 10.64 -10.83 20.28
CA SER A 62 10.47 -11.48 21.58
C SER A 62 11.61 -11.02 22.48
N THR A 63 11.25 -10.38 23.58
CA THR A 63 12.13 -10.13 24.71
C THR A 63 12.40 -11.47 25.37
N SER A 64 13.44 -12.17 24.93
CA SER A 64 14.03 -13.25 25.71
C SER A 64 15.54 -13.15 25.68
N THR A 65 16.03 -12.40 26.66
CA THR A 65 17.38 -12.57 27.22
C THR A 65 17.59 -14.04 27.50
N SER A 66 18.35 -14.73 26.65
CA SER A 66 18.99 -15.99 27.00
C SER A 66 20.48 -15.82 26.77
N THR A 67 21.12 -15.37 27.85
CA THR A 67 22.54 -15.50 28.11
C THR A 67 22.90 -16.98 27.99
N THR A 68 23.67 -17.38 26.98
CA THR A 68 24.83 -18.29 27.08
C THR A 68 25.40 -18.60 25.70
N ALA A 69 26.73 -18.69 25.64
CA ALA A 69 27.59 -19.21 24.58
C ALA A 69 28.20 -18.20 23.57
N SER A 70 29.53 -18.14 23.64
CA SER A 70 30.50 -17.34 22.91
C SER A 70 30.73 -17.82 21.47
N THR A 71 29.71 -17.75 20.62
CA THR A 71 29.88 -17.82 19.17
C THR A 71 28.85 -16.88 18.55
N SER A 72 29.29 -15.75 17.99
CA SER A 72 28.38 -14.80 17.35
C SER A 72 27.54 -15.52 16.29
N PRO A 73 26.21 -15.54 16.38
CA PRO A 73 25.39 -16.17 15.36
C PRO A 73 25.63 -15.47 14.00
N PRO A 74 25.66 -16.23 12.89
CA PRO A 74 25.82 -15.64 11.58
C PRO A 74 24.70 -14.62 11.31
N PRO A 75 24.97 -13.55 10.54
CA PRO A 75 23.96 -12.56 10.23
C PRO A 75 22.78 -13.25 9.52
N PRO A 76 21.52 -12.89 9.84
CA PRO A 76 20.35 -13.45 9.19
C PRO A 76 20.43 -13.20 7.68
N THR A 77 20.41 -14.29 6.91
CA THR A 77 20.46 -14.31 5.44
C THR A 77 19.07 -14.56 4.86
N PHE A 78 18.86 -14.14 3.62
CA PHE A 78 17.66 -14.52 2.86
C PHE A 78 17.58 -16.04 2.64
N ASP A 79 16.38 -16.61 2.81
CA ASP A 79 16.05 -18.01 2.55
C ASP A 79 14.81 -18.10 1.64
N PRO A 80 14.93 -18.59 0.39
CA PRO A 80 13.80 -18.69 -0.54
C PRO A 80 12.73 -19.70 -0.10
N SER A 81 13.05 -20.59 0.85
CA SER A 81 12.11 -21.57 1.40
C SER A 81 11.19 -21.00 2.49
N VAL A 82 11.35 -19.73 2.86
CA VAL A 82 10.55 -19.07 3.90
C VAL A 82 9.47 -18.15 3.30
N GLU A 83 8.31 -18.06 3.98
CA GLU A 83 7.31 -17.02 3.69
C GLU A 83 7.60 -15.76 4.50
N TYR A 84 7.86 -14.68 3.80
CA TYR A 84 8.09 -13.36 4.39
C TYR A 84 6.80 -12.53 4.43
N SER A 85 6.73 -11.61 5.37
CA SER A 85 5.65 -10.62 5.48
C SER A 85 6.03 -9.33 4.77
N TYR A 86 5.09 -8.78 4.01
CA TYR A 86 5.22 -7.50 3.32
C TYR A 86 5.34 -6.34 4.32
N LEU A 87 6.28 -5.44 4.07
CA LEU A 87 6.41 -4.17 4.79
C LEU A 87 5.95 -3.03 3.88
N ALA A 88 4.92 -2.30 4.28
CA ALA A 88 4.33 -1.23 3.46
C ALA A 88 5.27 -0.02 3.33
N VAL A 89 5.88 0.38 4.44
CA VAL A 89 6.78 1.52 4.53
C VAL A 89 7.95 1.13 5.42
N LEU A 90 9.15 1.45 4.96
CA LEU A 90 10.37 1.41 5.75
C LEU A 90 10.57 2.80 6.35
N ASP A 91 10.32 2.94 7.65
CA ASP A 91 10.44 4.19 8.36
C ASP A 91 11.92 4.58 8.58
N PRO A 92 12.24 5.89 8.63
CA PRO A 92 13.59 6.37 8.94
C PRO A 92 14.07 5.92 10.32
N LEU A 93 15.38 5.76 10.48
CA LEU A 93 15.99 5.59 11.79
C LEU A 93 15.82 6.89 12.61
N THR A 94 14.87 6.92 13.55
CA THR A 94 14.81 7.98 14.56
C THR A 94 15.86 7.71 15.64
N SER A 95 16.56 8.75 16.10
CA SER A 95 17.61 8.66 17.12
C SER A 95 17.07 8.55 18.55
N SER A 96 15.83 8.09 18.71
CA SER A 96 15.13 8.01 20.00
C SER A 96 14.78 6.57 20.29
N ASP A 97 15.29 6.07 21.42
CA ASP A 97 15.05 4.74 22.02
C ASP A 97 13.57 4.46 22.40
N GLN A 98 12.59 5.02 21.68
CA GLN A 98 11.15 4.84 21.89
C GLN A 98 10.43 4.16 20.72
N ALA A 99 11.12 3.78 19.64
CA ALA A 99 10.53 3.03 18.53
C ALA A 99 10.53 1.49 18.74
N GLU A 100 10.48 1.02 20.00
CA GLU A 100 10.79 -0.38 20.33
C GLU A 100 9.70 -1.42 20.01
N ILE A 101 8.54 -1.06 19.45
CA ILE A 101 7.42 -2.02 19.39
C ILE A 101 6.98 -2.46 17.98
N SER A 102 7.37 -1.77 16.90
CA SER A 102 6.74 -2.04 15.58
C SER A 102 7.69 -2.34 14.41
N THR A 103 8.97 -1.92 14.45
CA THR A 103 9.86 -2.14 13.30
C THR A 103 10.58 -3.49 13.37
N PRO A 104 10.47 -4.35 12.34
CA PRO A 104 11.18 -5.63 12.33
C PRO A 104 12.70 -5.44 12.36
N ARG A 105 13.40 -6.22 13.21
CA ARG A 105 14.85 -6.10 13.42
C ARG A 105 15.67 -6.39 12.15
N VAL A 106 15.09 -7.15 11.22
CA VAL A 106 15.73 -7.54 9.97
C VAL A 106 14.74 -7.31 8.84
N VAL A 107 15.02 -6.29 8.04
CA VAL A 107 14.28 -5.99 6.82
C VAL A 107 15.13 -6.39 5.62
N PHE A 108 14.48 -7.04 4.66
CA PHE A 108 15.00 -7.30 3.34
C PHE A 108 14.27 -6.43 2.32
N VAL A 109 14.89 -6.23 1.17
CA VAL A 109 14.27 -5.57 0.02
C VAL A 109 14.53 -6.37 -1.24
N LEU A 110 13.46 -6.52 -2.03
CA LEU A 110 13.52 -6.99 -3.39
C LEU A 110 13.57 -5.76 -4.29
N LEU A 111 14.67 -5.62 -5.01
CA LEU A 111 14.87 -4.60 -6.02
C LEU A 111 14.62 -5.22 -7.40
N GLN A 112 13.55 -4.79 -8.06
CA GLN A 112 13.28 -5.15 -9.46
C GLN A 112 13.80 -4.03 -10.35
N LEU A 113 14.94 -4.26 -10.98
CA LEU A 113 15.66 -3.26 -11.76
C LEU A 113 14.93 -3.00 -13.09
N ASP A 114 14.85 -1.74 -13.51
CA ASP A 114 14.28 -1.37 -14.82
C ASP A 114 15.16 -1.86 -15.98
N ARG A 115 16.47 -2.04 -15.72
CA ARG A 115 17.44 -2.61 -16.64
C ARG A 115 18.34 -3.57 -15.88
N GLU A 116 18.67 -4.70 -16.50
CA GLU A 116 19.61 -5.67 -15.95
C GLU A 116 21.00 -5.05 -15.74
N VAL A 117 21.66 -5.43 -14.66
CA VAL A 117 23.03 -4.98 -14.35
C VAL A 117 23.92 -6.17 -14.10
N LEU A 118 25.20 -6.02 -14.45
CA LEU A 118 26.21 -7.01 -14.11
C LEU A 118 26.45 -6.95 -12.59
N CYS A 119 26.13 -8.04 -11.90
CA CYS A 119 26.16 -8.07 -10.44
C CYS A 119 27.05 -9.21 -9.93
N PRO A 120 28.30 -8.91 -9.52
CA PRO A 120 29.11 -9.89 -8.81
C PRO A 120 28.41 -10.46 -7.56
N PRO A 121 28.64 -11.74 -7.21
CA PRO A 121 28.13 -12.31 -5.98
C PRO A 121 28.52 -11.44 -4.76
N ARG A 122 27.58 -11.23 -3.84
CA ARG A 122 27.76 -10.42 -2.64
C ARG A 122 28.22 -8.97 -2.92
N SER A 123 27.88 -8.41 -4.08
CA SER A 123 28.15 -7.00 -4.37
C SER A 123 27.52 -6.07 -3.34
N HIS A 124 28.19 -4.97 -3.05
CA HIS A 124 27.62 -3.90 -2.24
C HIS A 124 26.72 -3.02 -3.10
N VAL A 125 25.49 -2.81 -2.65
CA VAL A 125 24.46 -2.06 -3.34
C VAL A 125 24.11 -0.84 -2.52
N VAL A 126 24.02 0.32 -3.18
CA VAL A 126 23.61 1.58 -2.57
C VAL A 126 22.31 2.03 -3.19
N CYS A 127 21.30 2.31 -2.36
CA CYS A 127 20.00 2.79 -2.81
C CYS A 127 19.80 4.24 -2.39
N SER A 128 19.42 5.08 -3.35
CA SER A 128 19.33 6.53 -3.19
C SER A 128 18.08 7.13 -3.84
N ARG A 129 17.66 8.28 -3.33
CA ARG A 129 16.57 9.11 -3.88
C ARG A 129 17.18 10.39 -4.48
N LEU A 130 17.79 10.23 -5.65
CA LEU A 130 18.48 11.32 -6.37
C LEU A 130 17.51 12.33 -6.99
N ASP A 131 16.23 11.97 -7.07
CA ASP A 131 15.09 12.80 -7.47
C ASP A 131 14.75 13.92 -6.47
N THR A 132 15.31 13.87 -5.26
CA THR A 132 15.13 14.92 -4.26
C THR A 132 15.82 16.21 -4.69
N ASP A 133 15.14 17.35 -4.51
CA ASP A 133 15.64 18.69 -4.85
C ASP A 133 17.08 18.91 -4.36
N VAL A 134 17.93 19.36 -5.28
CA VAL A 134 19.35 19.59 -5.04
C VAL A 134 19.58 20.66 -3.99
N ASN A 135 18.67 21.63 -3.87
CA ASN A 135 18.74 22.73 -2.92
C ASN A 135 18.37 22.32 -1.50
N LYS A 136 17.74 21.14 -1.32
CA LYS A 136 17.53 20.56 0.00
C LYS A 136 18.82 19.87 0.43
N HIS A 137 19.50 20.44 1.43
CA HIS A 137 20.69 19.86 2.07
C HIS A 137 20.35 18.62 2.92
N VAL A 138 19.69 17.63 2.31
CA VAL A 138 19.28 16.37 2.94
C VAL A 138 20.13 15.22 2.40
N CYS A 139 20.38 14.21 3.25
CA CYS A 139 20.98 12.98 2.77
C CYS A 139 20.05 12.33 1.73
N ARG A 140 20.59 11.93 0.58
CA ARG A 140 19.83 11.27 -0.49
C ARG A 140 20.09 9.77 -0.58
N ILE A 141 20.99 9.25 0.24
CA ILE A 141 21.29 7.81 0.30
C ILE A 141 20.35 7.22 1.34
N ALA A 142 19.41 6.39 0.90
CA ALA A 142 18.37 5.86 1.76
C ALA A 142 18.85 4.68 2.59
N PHE A 143 19.44 3.69 1.92
CA PHE A 143 19.94 2.48 2.54
C PHE A 143 20.98 1.81 1.64
N HIS A 144 21.71 0.87 2.21
CA HIS A 144 22.66 0.05 1.49
C HIS A 144 22.58 -1.40 1.97
N GLY A 145 23.28 -2.30 1.30
CA GLY A 145 23.36 -3.70 1.72
C GLY A 145 24.20 -4.53 0.77
N LEU A 146 24.54 -5.74 1.19
CA LEU A 146 25.14 -6.74 0.32
C LEU A 146 24.04 -7.51 -0.39
N VAL A 147 24.28 -7.90 -1.64
CA VAL A 147 23.39 -8.83 -2.36
C VAL A 147 23.43 -10.19 -1.67
N ASP A 148 22.29 -10.60 -1.13
CA ASP A 148 22.08 -11.94 -0.57
C ASP A 148 21.74 -12.94 -1.68
N ALA A 149 20.88 -12.53 -2.63
CA ALA A 149 20.51 -13.37 -3.76
C ALA A 149 20.20 -12.53 -5.02
N ALA A 150 20.61 -13.04 -6.18
CA ALA A 150 20.10 -12.60 -7.47
C ALA A 150 18.97 -13.55 -7.90
N ILE A 151 17.80 -13.00 -8.20
CA ILE A 151 16.60 -13.78 -8.51
C ILE A 151 16.27 -13.65 -10.00
N GLU A 152 16.22 -14.77 -10.70
CA GLU A 152 15.74 -14.82 -12.08
C GLU A 152 14.21 -14.72 -12.13
N ASN A 153 13.53 -15.66 -11.47
CA ASN A 153 12.07 -15.71 -11.43
C ASN A 153 11.53 -15.41 -10.02
N VAL A 154 10.93 -14.23 -9.89
CA VAL A 154 10.40 -13.72 -8.62
C VAL A 154 9.22 -14.58 -8.11
N ALA A 155 8.37 -15.11 -9.00
CA ALA A 155 7.19 -15.87 -8.57
C ALA A 155 7.53 -17.20 -7.91
N THR A 156 8.63 -17.84 -8.32
CA THR A 156 9.05 -19.15 -7.78
C THR A 156 10.07 -19.03 -6.66
N SER A 157 10.87 -17.96 -6.64
CA SER A 157 12.03 -17.84 -5.75
C SER A 157 11.75 -17.04 -4.48
N ILE A 158 10.66 -16.28 -4.41
CA ILE A 158 10.35 -15.45 -3.25
C ILE A 158 8.85 -15.42 -2.93
N ARG A 159 8.53 -15.70 -1.66
CA ARG A 159 7.15 -15.68 -1.15
C ARG A 159 6.99 -14.54 -0.15
N ILE A 160 6.41 -13.43 -0.62
CA ILE A 160 6.07 -12.27 0.22
C ILE A 160 4.56 -12.17 0.35
N GLY A 161 4.05 -12.45 1.55
CA GLY A 161 2.66 -12.35 1.92
C GLY A 161 2.28 -10.95 2.37
N LYS A 162 1.27 -10.36 1.71
CA LYS A 162 0.62 -9.11 2.15
C LYS A 162 -0.72 -9.45 2.79
N VAL A 163 -0.85 -9.14 4.08
CA VAL A 163 -2.13 -9.25 4.79
C VAL A 163 -3.11 -8.25 4.21
N LYS A 164 -4.34 -8.71 3.96
CA LYS A 164 -5.47 -7.93 3.50
C LYS A 164 -6.64 -8.16 4.42
N GLU A 165 -7.43 -7.12 4.60
CA GLU A 165 -8.65 -7.14 5.39
C GLU A 165 -9.83 -6.75 4.50
N ARG A 166 -10.97 -7.40 4.70
CA ARG A 166 -12.27 -7.00 4.17
C ARG A 166 -13.27 -6.98 5.31
N ARG A 167 -14.18 -6.03 5.27
CA ARG A 167 -15.24 -5.86 6.26
C ARG A 167 -16.58 -6.01 5.60
N GLY A 168 -17.49 -6.69 6.28
CA GLY A 168 -18.87 -6.85 5.88
C GLY A 168 -19.79 -6.74 7.09
N VAL A 169 -21.08 -6.70 6.84
CA VAL A 169 -22.11 -6.58 7.88
C VAL A 169 -23.06 -7.76 7.77
N VAL A 170 -23.45 -8.34 8.90
CA VAL A 170 -24.48 -9.38 8.94
C VAL A 170 -25.82 -8.76 8.55
N ASP A 171 -26.42 -9.25 7.47
CA ASP A 171 -27.71 -8.78 6.94
C ASP A 171 -28.87 -9.49 7.62
N LYS A 172 -28.79 -10.82 7.73
CA LYS A 172 -29.82 -11.66 8.33
C LYS A 172 -29.25 -13.02 8.74
N THR A 173 -29.91 -13.67 9.70
CA THR A 173 -29.67 -15.07 10.08
C THR A 173 -30.65 -15.96 9.32
N LEU A 174 -30.22 -17.14 8.90
CA LEU A 174 -31.09 -18.15 8.28
C LEU A 174 -31.81 -18.98 9.37
N ASP A 175 -32.62 -19.96 8.95
CA ASP A 175 -33.39 -20.83 9.86
C ASP A 175 -32.48 -21.61 10.84
N ASP A 176 -31.24 -21.89 10.45
CA ASP A 176 -30.19 -22.37 11.33
C ASP A 176 -29.47 -21.17 11.99
N PRO A 177 -29.48 -21.05 13.32
CA PRO A 177 -28.83 -19.94 14.04
C PRO A 177 -27.31 -19.88 13.81
N THR A 178 -26.69 -20.95 13.33
CA THR A 178 -25.26 -20.97 13.01
C THR A 178 -24.94 -20.31 11.67
N VAL A 179 -25.92 -20.15 10.77
CA VAL A 179 -25.68 -19.67 9.41
C VAL A 179 -26.19 -18.24 9.26
N VAL A 180 -25.29 -17.33 8.92
CA VAL A 180 -25.58 -15.92 8.69
C VAL A 180 -25.27 -15.48 7.26
N ILE A 181 -26.04 -14.52 6.77
CA ILE A 181 -25.80 -13.86 5.50
C ILE A 181 -25.03 -12.56 5.76
N VAL A 182 -23.84 -12.46 5.20
CA VAL A 182 -23.00 -11.25 5.27
C VAL A 182 -23.12 -10.49 3.95
N LYS A 183 -23.41 -9.19 4.03
CA LYS A 183 -23.38 -8.24 2.91
C LYS A 183 -22.12 -7.38 2.96
N ASP A 184 -21.82 -6.73 1.84
CA ASP A 184 -20.73 -5.76 1.66
C ASP A 184 -19.30 -6.30 1.88
N LEU A 185 -19.15 -7.60 2.14
CA LEU A 185 -17.84 -8.25 2.24
C LEU A 185 -17.17 -8.42 0.86
N PHE A 186 -17.98 -8.58 -0.20
CA PHE A 186 -17.55 -8.82 -1.57
C PHE A 186 -18.37 -7.99 -2.56
N ARG A 187 -17.71 -7.50 -3.62
CA ARG A 187 -18.40 -6.93 -4.78
C ARG A 187 -19.03 -8.06 -5.62
N LYS A 188 -20.13 -7.77 -6.33
CA LYS A 188 -20.87 -8.73 -7.16
C LYS A 188 -20.01 -9.50 -8.17
N GLU A 189 -18.97 -8.86 -8.70
CA GLU A 189 -18.03 -9.41 -9.70
C GLU A 189 -16.86 -10.19 -9.08
N THR A 190 -16.80 -10.33 -7.75
CA THR A 190 -15.66 -11.00 -7.11
C THR A 190 -15.73 -12.50 -7.36
N ASN A 191 -14.62 -13.09 -7.82
CA ASN A 191 -14.48 -14.54 -7.85
C ASN A 191 -14.46 -15.08 -6.40
N TRP A 192 -15.58 -15.66 -5.97
CA TRP A 192 -15.76 -16.18 -4.62
C TRP A 192 -15.03 -17.50 -4.38
N ASP A 193 -14.72 -18.29 -5.42
CA ASP A 193 -14.15 -19.63 -5.25
C ASP A 193 -12.81 -19.61 -4.50
N VAL A 194 -12.06 -18.52 -4.64
CA VAL A 194 -10.78 -18.30 -3.95
C VAL A 194 -10.94 -18.05 -2.44
N PHE A 195 -12.16 -17.68 -1.99
CA PHE A 195 -12.46 -17.33 -0.60
C PHE A 195 -13.29 -18.39 0.13
N ARG A 196 -13.65 -19.48 -0.56
CA ARG A 196 -14.38 -20.60 0.04
C ARG A 196 -13.58 -21.22 1.18
N GLY A 197 -14.24 -21.46 2.31
CA GLY A 197 -13.62 -22.10 3.47
C GLY A 197 -12.66 -21.19 4.25
N LEU A 198 -12.48 -19.93 3.86
CA LEU A 198 -11.71 -18.97 4.66
C LEU A 198 -12.45 -18.61 5.94
N ARG A 199 -11.69 -18.46 7.02
CA ARG A 199 -12.19 -18.05 8.34
C ARG A 199 -12.50 -16.57 8.38
N VAL A 200 -13.53 -16.19 9.10
CA VAL A 200 -13.97 -14.81 9.34
C VAL A 200 -14.19 -14.59 10.83
N GLN A 201 -13.96 -13.37 11.32
CA GLN A 201 -14.14 -13.05 12.75
C GLN A 201 -15.27 -12.04 12.92
N ASN A 202 -16.17 -12.29 13.87
CA ASN A 202 -17.12 -11.29 14.32
C ASN A 202 -16.41 -10.29 15.24
N VAL A 203 -16.51 -9.00 14.94
CA VAL A 203 -15.80 -7.95 15.70
C VAL A 203 -16.32 -7.85 17.14
N ARG A 204 -17.62 -8.05 17.34
CA ARG A 204 -18.31 -7.94 18.64
C ARG A 204 -17.98 -9.12 19.55
N THR A 205 -18.14 -10.34 19.05
CA THR A 205 -17.98 -11.55 19.86
C THR A 205 -16.57 -12.13 19.83
N LYS A 206 -15.72 -11.66 18.90
CA LYS A 206 -14.36 -12.16 18.63
C LYS A 206 -14.30 -13.63 18.20
N CYS A 207 -15.44 -14.29 18.07
CA CYS A 207 -15.56 -15.64 17.59
C CYS A 207 -15.24 -15.73 16.09
N VAL A 208 -14.67 -16.88 15.71
CA VAL A 208 -14.23 -17.15 14.34
C VAL A 208 -15.19 -18.14 13.70
N GLY A 209 -15.84 -17.72 12.63
CA GLY A 209 -16.64 -18.54 11.73
C GLY A 209 -15.89 -18.87 10.43
N GLN A 210 -16.60 -19.46 9.49
CA GLN A 210 -16.08 -19.88 8.19
C GLN A 210 -17.02 -19.49 7.05
N LEU A 211 -16.46 -19.10 5.90
CA LEU A 211 -17.24 -18.82 4.68
C LEU A 211 -17.66 -20.12 3.98
N ASP A 212 -18.98 -20.31 3.86
CA ASP A 212 -19.59 -21.51 3.26
C ASP A 212 -19.86 -21.33 1.76
N GLY A 213 -20.47 -20.21 1.36
CA GLY A 213 -21.04 -20.08 0.02
C GLY A 213 -21.36 -18.65 -0.42
N PRO A 214 -21.53 -18.38 -1.73
CA PRO A 214 -22.19 -17.17 -2.20
C PRO A 214 -23.70 -17.25 -1.93
N PHE A 215 -24.35 -16.10 -1.76
CA PHE A 215 -25.79 -15.99 -1.54
C PHE A 215 -26.42 -15.00 -2.53
N GLY A 216 -27.07 -15.53 -3.57
CA GLY A 216 -27.78 -14.74 -4.58
C GLY A 216 -26.86 -13.90 -5.49
N LYS A 217 -27.42 -12.85 -6.11
CA LYS A 217 -26.75 -12.05 -7.16
C LYS A 217 -26.18 -10.70 -6.67
N ALA A 218 -26.13 -10.48 -5.36
CA ALA A 218 -25.79 -9.19 -4.75
C ALA A 218 -24.42 -9.16 -4.05
N GLY A 219 -23.55 -10.14 -4.30
CA GLY A 219 -22.25 -10.24 -3.61
C GLY A 219 -22.36 -10.63 -2.12
N LYS A 220 -23.56 -11.01 -1.66
CA LYS A 220 -23.76 -11.55 -0.32
C LYS A 220 -23.15 -12.94 -0.22
N VAL A 221 -22.71 -13.31 0.97
CA VAL A 221 -22.11 -14.62 1.24
C VAL A 221 -22.68 -15.22 2.52
N ARG A 222 -22.72 -16.56 2.57
CA ARG A 222 -23.06 -17.33 3.74
C ARG A 222 -21.79 -17.56 4.57
N ALA A 223 -21.88 -17.26 5.85
CA ALA A 223 -20.87 -17.58 6.84
C ALA A 223 -21.49 -18.46 7.92
N VAL A 224 -20.73 -19.42 8.42
CA VAL A 224 -21.14 -20.34 9.48
C VAL A 224 -20.32 -20.02 10.72
N PHE A 225 -20.99 -19.69 11.82
CA PHE A 225 -20.38 -19.47 13.13
C PHE A 225 -20.69 -20.66 14.05
N PRO A 226 -19.79 -21.03 14.98
CA PRO A 226 -20.06 -22.06 15.98
C PRO A 226 -21.30 -21.74 16.81
N LYS A 227 -22.02 -22.75 17.30
CA LYS A 227 -23.30 -22.60 18.04
C LYS A 227 -23.22 -21.71 19.28
N ASP A 228 -22.03 -21.52 19.84
CA ASP A 228 -21.81 -20.66 21.00
C ASP A 228 -21.78 -19.16 20.64
N ASP A 229 -21.78 -18.83 19.34
CA ASP A 229 -21.76 -17.47 18.81
C ASP A 229 -23.00 -17.18 17.96
N VAL A 230 -23.95 -16.48 18.56
CA VAL A 230 -25.08 -15.92 17.81
C VAL A 230 -24.64 -14.59 17.20
N ALA A 231 -24.11 -14.66 15.98
CA ALA A 231 -23.90 -13.48 15.15
C ALA A 231 -25.27 -12.87 14.81
N VAL A 232 -25.49 -11.61 15.18
CA VAL A 232 -26.78 -10.93 15.04
C VAL A 232 -26.78 -10.00 13.82
N PRO A 233 -27.94 -9.76 13.18
CA PRO A 233 -28.06 -8.74 12.15
C PRO A 233 -27.51 -7.38 12.61
N GLY A 234 -26.64 -6.78 11.80
CA GLY A 234 -25.92 -5.54 12.14
C GLY A 234 -24.50 -5.75 12.65
N ASP A 235 -24.10 -6.97 13.02
CA ASP A 235 -22.72 -7.25 13.43
C ASP A 235 -21.72 -7.03 12.28
N VAL A 236 -20.56 -6.49 12.63
CA VAL A 236 -19.44 -6.34 11.68
C VAL A 236 -18.60 -7.62 11.67
N VAL A 237 -18.41 -8.16 10.48
CA VAL A 237 -17.58 -9.34 10.23
C VAL A 237 -16.34 -8.93 9.46
N VAL A 238 -15.19 -9.41 9.90
CA VAL A 238 -13.88 -9.12 9.31
C VAL A 238 -13.28 -10.39 8.73
N LEU A 239 -12.90 -10.32 7.46
CA LEU A 239 -12.15 -11.34 6.75
C LEU A 239 -10.70 -10.86 6.58
N ARG A 240 -9.75 -11.51 7.25
CA ARG A 240 -8.31 -11.30 7.05
C ARG A 240 -7.71 -12.45 6.28
N PHE A 241 -6.87 -12.17 5.30
CA PHE A 241 -6.16 -13.19 4.52
C PHE A 241 -4.82 -12.65 4.01
N THR A 242 -3.86 -13.54 3.83
CA THR A 242 -2.56 -13.23 3.25
C THR A 242 -2.62 -13.48 1.75
N LYS A 243 -2.35 -12.44 0.96
CA LYS A 243 -2.16 -12.55 -0.48
C LYS A 243 -0.67 -12.52 -0.79
N ILE A 244 -0.13 -13.56 -1.42
CA ILE A 244 1.25 -13.55 -1.92
C ILE A 244 1.34 -12.56 -3.10
N LEU A 245 2.36 -11.72 -3.10
CA LEU A 245 2.54 -10.66 -4.10
C LEU A 245 2.93 -11.19 -5.47
N PHE A 246 3.81 -12.19 -5.49
CA PHE A 246 4.37 -12.80 -6.69
C PHE A 246 3.91 -14.25 -6.75
N GLN A 247 2.82 -14.49 -7.48
CA GLN A 247 2.21 -15.80 -7.68
C GLN A 247 1.97 -15.99 -9.18
N ASP A 248 2.15 -17.22 -9.65
CA ASP A 248 1.76 -17.57 -11.01
C ASP A 248 0.24 -17.46 -11.17
N LYS A 249 -0.20 -17.15 -12.39
CA LYS A 249 -1.63 -16.90 -12.67
C LYS A 249 -2.53 -18.09 -12.30
N HIS A 250 -1.97 -19.30 -12.28
CA HIS A 250 -2.68 -20.55 -11.97
C HIS A 250 -2.75 -20.88 -10.48
N ASP A 251 -1.89 -20.28 -9.64
CA ASP A 251 -1.85 -20.51 -8.20
C ASP A 251 -2.23 -19.23 -7.45
N ARG A 252 -3.53 -18.99 -7.32
CA ARG A 252 -4.08 -17.84 -6.57
C ARG A 252 -4.46 -18.22 -5.13
N SER A 253 -3.72 -19.15 -4.53
CA SER A 253 -3.98 -19.57 -3.16
C SER A 253 -3.85 -18.40 -2.19
N LEU A 254 -4.85 -18.23 -1.33
CA LEU A 254 -4.85 -17.27 -0.24
C LEU A 254 -4.49 -18.00 1.06
N GLY A 255 -3.51 -17.47 1.78
CA GLY A 255 -3.12 -18.01 3.08
C GLY A 255 -3.96 -17.43 4.21
N GLN A 256 -4.22 -18.22 5.24
CA GLN A 256 -4.73 -17.72 6.53
C GLN A 256 -3.98 -18.41 7.68
N SER A 257 -3.05 -17.69 8.30
CA SER A 257 -2.40 -18.19 9.52
C SER A 257 -3.44 -18.44 10.62
N PRO A 258 -3.33 -19.53 11.40
CA PRO A 258 -4.17 -19.77 12.59
C PRO A 258 -4.28 -18.55 13.51
N THR A 259 -3.20 -17.77 13.64
CA THR A 259 -3.08 -16.60 14.52
C THR A 259 -3.53 -15.27 13.91
N ILE A 260 -4.00 -15.24 12.66
CA ILE A 260 -4.31 -13.98 11.93
C ILE A 260 -5.36 -13.09 12.63
N TYR A 261 -6.15 -13.68 13.53
CA TYR A 261 -7.15 -13.01 14.36
C TYR A 261 -6.75 -12.87 15.84
N ASN A 262 -5.67 -13.53 16.26
CA ASN A 262 -5.12 -13.47 17.63
C ASN A 262 -4.06 -12.37 17.77
N ASP A 263 -3.47 -11.93 16.66
CA ASP A 263 -2.57 -10.78 16.62
C ASP A 263 -3.40 -9.51 16.94
N GLN A 264 -3.60 -9.25 18.23
CA GLN A 264 -3.96 -7.93 18.71
C GLN A 264 -2.74 -7.04 18.44
N GLU A 265 -2.93 -6.04 17.59
CA GLU A 265 -1.94 -5.06 17.14
C GLU A 265 -0.93 -5.60 16.10
N GLY A 266 -0.93 -5.02 14.89
CA GLY A 266 0.10 -5.30 13.88
C GLY A 266 -0.32 -5.49 12.42
N SER A 267 -1.51 -5.05 11.98
CA SER A 267 -1.73 -4.74 10.54
C SER A 267 -2.94 -3.84 10.28
N ALA A 268 -3.26 -2.96 11.22
CA ALA A 268 -4.00 -1.75 10.88
C ALA A 268 -2.95 -0.73 10.41
N THR A 269 -2.60 -0.73 9.13
CA THR A 269 -2.13 0.52 8.51
C THR A 269 -3.31 1.47 8.49
N THR A 270 -3.56 2.09 9.63
CA THR A 270 -4.26 3.37 9.73
C THR A 270 -3.36 4.39 9.04
N PHE A 271 -3.86 4.97 7.97
CA PHE A 271 -3.32 6.18 7.40
C PHE A 271 -3.54 7.30 8.43
N ASN A 272 -2.49 7.73 9.11
CA ASN A 272 -2.44 9.06 9.70
C ASN A 272 -1.48 9.89 8.83
N GLU A 273 -2.04 10.73 7.96
CA GLU A 273 -1.33 11.87 7.42
C GLU A 273 -1.21 12.91 8.53
N ASP A 274 -0.03 13.03 9.14
CA ASP A 274 0.25 14.13 10.04
C ASP A 274 0.67 15.36 9.21
N LYS A 275 -0.24 16.33 9.13
CA LYS A 275 0.03 17.69 8.69
C LYS A 275 0.79 18.40 9.80
N GLY A 276 2.10 18.51 9.66
CA GLY A 276 2.88 19.49 10.40
C GLY A 276 2.52 20.92 9.95
N LEU A 277 1.79 21.65 10.78
CA LEU A 277 1.81 23.11 10.83
C LEU A 277 1.94 23.55 12.29
N THR A 278 2.97 24.36 12.51
CA THR A 278 3.40 24.95 13.77
C THR A 278 2.38 25.92 14.38
N GLY A 279 2.08 25.70 15.67
CA GLY A 279 2.19 26.72 16.74
C GLY A 279 1.12 27.81 16.86
N GLY A 280 0.29 27.72 17.91
CA GLY A 280 -0.48 28.85 18.47
C GLY A 280 -1.36 28.45 19.66
N ASN A 281 -0.93 28.80 20.88
CA ASN A 281 -1.57 28.51 22.18
C ASN A 281 -3.02 29.01 22.33
N LYS A 282 -3.88 28.21 22.99
CA LYS A 282 -4.52 28.54 24.29
C LYS A 282 -5.40 27.41 24.81
N SER A 283 -5.32 27.23 26.12
CA SER A 283 -6.07 26.33 27.01
C SER A 283 -7.55 26.68 27.15
N GLU A 284 -8.41 25.67 27.29
CA GLU A 284 -9.33 25.45 28.44
C GLU A 284 -10.17 24.18 28.24
N GLY A 285 -10.46 23.48 29.35
CA GLY A 285 -11.07 22.15 29.37
C GLY A 285 -12.60 22.14 29.33
N GLY A 286 -13.16 20.96 29.05
CA GLY A 286 -14.58 20.69 29.18
C GLY A 286 -14.98 19.34 28.56
N SER A 287 -15.50 18.45 29.38
CA SER A 287 -16.06 17.15 28.99
C SER A 287 -17.26 17.28 28.04
N THR A 288 -17.44 16.37 27.09
CA THR A 288 -18.72 15.70 26.81
C THR A 288 -18.57 14.60 25.76
N SER A 289 -18.99 13.40 26.15
CA SER A 289 -19.46 12.33 25.27
C SER A 289 -20.58 12.80 24.33
N ALA A 290 -20.62 12.23 23.13
CA ALA A 290 -21.67 12.34 22.10
C ALA A 290 -21.50 13.42 21.02
N ALA A 291 -20.77 13.06 19.95
CA ALA A 291 -21.08 13.43 18.57
C ALA A 291 -20.47 12.34 17.66
N LEU A 292 -21.28 11.39 17.20
CA LEU A 292 -21.81 11.34 15.82
C LEU A 292 -20.73 10.89 14.82
N LEU A 293 -20.62 9.59 14.52
CA LEU A 293 -21.30 9.00 13.36
C LEU A 293 -21.26 9.90 12.11
N ALA A 294 -20.08 10.18 11.57
CA ALA A 294 -19.92 10.70 10.20
C ALA A 294 -18.47 10.59 9.71
N SER A 295 -18.06 9.40 9.29
CA SER A 295 -16.96 9.22 8.33
C SER A 295 -16.89 7.77 7.87
N VAL A 296 -17.95 7.35 7.17
CA VAL A 296 -17.86 6.20 6.26
C VAL A 296 -17.14 6.70 5.02
N GLU A 297 -15.81 6.68 5.07
CA GLU A 297 -15.00 6.91 3.87
C GLU A 297 -15.00 5.60 3.08
N CYS A 298 -16.00 5.48 2.21
CA CYS A 298 -16.01 4.47 1.16
C CYS A 298 -14.76 4.68 0.32
N GLU A 299 -13.89 3.67 0.29
CA GLU A 299 -12.68 3.59 -0.54
C GLU A 299 -13.09 3.57 -2.03
N LYS A 300 -13.49 4.74 -2.53
CA LYS A 300 -13.76 5.00 -3.94
C LYS A 300 -12.40 5.13 -4.62
N LYS A 301 -12.17 4.34 -5.66
CA LYS A 301 -11.01 4.50 -6.54
C LYS A 301 -10.96 5.98 -6.95
N CYS A 302 -9.91 6.67 -6.53
CA CYS A 302 -9.69 8.07 -6.84
C CYS A 302 -8.71 8.13 -8.01
N ARG A 303 -9.11 8.75 -9.11
CA ARG A 303 -8.21 9.03 -10.23
C ARG A 303 -7.64 10.43 -10.04
N THR A 304 -6.34 10.57 -10.23
CA THR A 304 -5.64 11.84 -10.04
C THR A 304 -5.17 12.38 -11.38
N GLY A 305 -5.44 13.65 -11.65
CA GLY A 305 -4.95 14.38 -12.82
C GLY A 305 -4.46 15.77 -12.43
N LEU A 306 -4.05 16.55 -13.41
CA LEU A 306 -3.53 17.90 -13.22
C LEU A 306 -4.33 18.91 -14.03
N VAL A 307 -4.44 20.13 -13.50
CA VAL A 307 -4.94 21.29 -14.25
C VAL A 307 -3.91 21.67 -15.32
N GLU A 308 -4.22 21.46 -16.59
CA GLU A 308 -3.34 21.85 -17.70
C GLU A 308 -3.59 23.30 -18.13
N ARG A 309 -4.85 23.74 -18.11
CA ARG A 309 -5.22 25.11 -18.54
C ARG A 309 -6.48 25.59 -17.84
N LEU A 310 -6.53 26.88 -17.51
CA LEU A 310 -7.73 27.56 -17.01
C LEU A 310 -8.58 28.06 -18.17
N LYS A 311 -9.91 27.98 -18.06
CA LYS A 311 -10.83 28.35 -19.14
C LYS A 311 -12.08 29.08 -18.62
N GLY A 312 -12.38 30.20 -19.25
CA GLY A 312 -13.48 31.10 -18.88
C GLY A 312 -12.96 32.47 -18.43
N GLU A 313 -13.87 33.40 -18.20
CA GLU A 313 -13.52 34.70 -17.62
C GLU A 313 -13.20 34.52 -16.14
N THR A 314 -12.01 34.95 -15.74
CA THR A 314 -11.60 34.93 -14.33
C THR A 314 -12.42 35.96 -13.57
N ALA A 315 -13.16 35.52 -12.55
CA ALA A 315 -13.98 36.40 -11.74
C ALA A 315 -13.12 37.34 -10.88
N ALA A 316 -13.70 38.41 -10.35
CA ALA A 316 -12.98 39.44 -9.57
C ALA A 316 -12.29 38.89 -8.30
N ASN A 317 -12.70 37.72 -7.81
CA ASN A 317 -12.09 36.98 -6.70
C ASN A 317 -10.92 36.08 -7.15
N GLY A 318 -10.55 36.06 -8.44
CA GLY A 318 -9.48 35.24 -9.00
C GLY A 318 -9.89 33.81 -9.38
N SER A 319 -11.16 33.43 -9.25
CA SER A 319 -11.63 32.09 -9.57
C SER A 319 -11.94 31.91 -11.06
N ASN A 320 -11.81 30.67 -11.54
CA ASN A 320 -12.08 30.29 -12.92
C ASN A 320 -13.26 29.32 -12.98
N PRO A 321 -14.25 29.52 -13.87
CA PRO A 321 -15.45 28.70 -13.89
C PRO A 321 -15.20 27.29 -14.45
N SER A 322 -14.14 27.11 -15.25
CA SER A 322 -13.77 25.80 -15.77
C SER A 322 -12.27 25.63 -15.96
N VAL A 323 -11.83 24.38 -15.99
CA VAL A 323 -10.43 24.01 -16.23
C VAL A 323 -10.36 22.85 -17.20
N ILE A 324 -9.22 22.75 -17.89
CA ILE A 324 -8.85 21.58 -18.68
C ILE A 324 -7.96 20.70 -17.82
N ALA A 325 -8.45 19.51 -17.53
CA ALA A 325 -7.75 18.51 -16.75
C ALA A 325 -7.10 17.47 -17.68
N ALA A 326 -5.84 17.12 -17.40
CA ALA A 326 -5.10 16.08 -18.07
C ALA A 326 -4.65 15.01 -17.08
N GLY A 327 -4.47 13.76 -17.55
CA GLY A 327 -4.01 12.65 -16.72
C GLY A 327 -5.09 11.98 -15.87
N LEU A 328 -6.34 12.47 -15.88
CA LEU A 328 -7.48 11.79 -15.26
C LEU A 328 -7.87 10.49 -15.98
N PHE A 329 -7.63 10.42 -17.29
CA PHE A 329 -7.98 9.30 -18.17
C PHE A 329 -6.84 9.01 -19.13
N ALA A 330 -6.64 7.74 -19.47
CA ALA A 330 -5.60 7.34 -20.42
C ALA A 330 -6.05 7.51 -21.88
N THR A 331 -7.34 7.33 -22.16
CA THR A 331 -7.92 7.46 -23.50
C THR A 331 -9.18 8.35 -23.52
N ALA A 332 -9.57 8.80 -24.71
CA ALA A 332 -10.76 9.64 -24.86
C ALA A 332 -12.05 8.83 -24.63
N GLU A 333 -12.09 7.56 -25.03
CA GLU A 333 -13.23 6.66 -24.84
C GLU A 333 -13.52 6.46 -23.35
N GLU A 334 -12.46 6.27 -22.55
CA GLU A 334 -12.59 6.14 -21.10
C GLU A 334 -13.17 7.41 -20.48
N ALA A 335 -12.72 8.59 -20.92
CA ALA A 335 -13.23 9.86 -20.42
C ALA A 335 -14.72 10.11 -20.73
N VAL A 336 -15.28 9.49 -21.78
CA VAL A 336 -16.73 9.63 -22.13
C VAL A 336 -17.61 9.01 -21.04
N GLU A 337 -17.21 7.86 -20.49
CA GLU A 337 -18.00 7.15 -19.47
C GLU A 337 -18.12 7.92 -18.15
N PHE A 338 -17.25 8.92 -17.95
CA PHE A 338 -17.16 9.71 -16.73
C PHE A 338 -17.64 11.15 -16.90
N ILE A 339 -18.33 11.46 -18.00
CA ILE A 339 -19.07 12.73 -18.11
C ILE A 339 -20.11 12.80 -16.97
N GLY A 340 -20.10 13.88 -16.21
CA GLY A 340 -20.89 14.10 -14.99
C GLY A 340 -20.28 13.50 -13.71
N ALA A 341 -19.06 12.94 -13.77
CA ALA A 341 -18.35 12.50 -12.57
C ALA A 341 -17.83 13.68 -11.74
N GLN A 342 -17.82 13.52 -10.43
CA GLN A 342 -17.40 14.55 -9.48
C GLN A 342 -15.87 14.61 -9.38
N VAL A 343 -15.32 15.81 -9.46
CA VAL A 343 -13.89 16.10 -9.36
C VAL A 343 -13.70 17.10 -8.23
N ALA A 344 -12.75 16.87 -7.33
CA ALA A 344 -12.35 17.83 -6.32
C ALA A 344 -10.91 18.32 -6.53
N THR A 345 -10.65 19.58 -6.19
CA THR A 345 -9.30 20.12 -6.04
C THR A 345 -8.74 19.78 -4.65
N ASP A 346 -7.44 20.00 -4.44
CA ASP A 346 -6.82 19.87 -3.10
C ASP A 346 -7.40 20.89 -2.08
N ALA A 347 -8.06 21.96 -2.55
CA ALA A 347 -8.79 22.93 -1.74
C ALA A 347 -10.24 22.51 -1.42
N ALA A 348 -10.60 21.25 -1.72
CA ALA A 348 -11.95 20.69 -1.55
C ALA A 348 -13.05 21.42 -2.36
N GLU A 349 -12.67 22.17 -3.41
CA GLU A 349 -13.62 22.75 -4.35
C GLU A 349 -14.13 21.64 -5.27
N VAL A 350 -15.44 21.58 -5.47
CA VAL A 350 -16.09 20.47 -6.16
C VAL A 350 -16.57 20.93 -7.53
N GLY A 351 -16.14 20.23 -8.56
CA GLY A 351 -16.59 20.38 -9.94
C GLY A 351 -17.06 19.06 -10.53
N TYR A 352 -17.46 19.10 -11.79
CA TYR A 352 -17.86 17.92 -12.55
C TYR A 352 -17.25 17.92 -13.95
N VAL A 353 -16.98 16.72 -14.46
CA VAL A 353 -16.55 16.53 -15.84
C VAL A 353 -17.71 16.88 -16.78
N GLU A 354 -17.58 17.92 -17.57
CA GLU A 354 -18.64 18.39 -18.47
C GLU A 354 -18.52 17.78 -19.87
N ALA A 355 -17.31 17.77 -20.44
CA ALA A 355 -17.09 17.29 -21.80
C ALA A 355 -15.63 16.87 -22.04
N LEU A 356 -15.41 16.10 -23.10
CA LEU A 356 -14.07 15.81 -23.61
C LEU A 356 -13.40 17.07 -24.17
N PHE A 357 -12.06 17.10 -24.12
CA PHE A 357 -11.27 18.18 -24.69
C PHE A 357 -10.08 17.64 -25.50
N GLY A 358 -10.24 17.46 -26.81
CA GLY A 358 -9.16 16.98 -27.68
C GLY A 358 -8.99 15.45 -27.69
N LYS A 359 -7.80 14.95 -28.03
CA LYS A 359 -7.58 13.53 -28.44
C LYS A 359 -6.80 12.66 -27.44
N ALA A 360 -6.60 13.09 -26.18
CA ALA A 360 -5.69 12.43 -25.23
C ALA A 360 -6.29 12.20 -23.81
N GLY A 361 -7.59 11.88 -23.71
CA GLY A 361 -8.25 11.67 -22.41
C GLY A 361 -8.36 12.94 -21.55
N LYS A 362 -8.10 14.11 -22.14
CA LYS A 362 -8.28 15.42 -21.49
C LYS A 362 -9.76 15.76 -21.41
N VAL A 363 -10.15 16.37 -20.31
CA VAL A 363 -11.55 16.72 -20.05
C VAL A 363 -11.68 18.15 -19.57
N ARG A 364 -12.82 18.77 -19.90
CA ARG A 364 -13.25 20.03 -19.32
C ARG A 364 -14.00 19.74 -18.02
N VAL A 365 -13.51 20.31 -16.92
CA VAL A 365 -14.14 20.25 -15.60
C VAL A 365 -14.74 21.61 -15.29
N VAL A 366 -16.01 21.65 -14.91
CA VAL A 366 -16.74 22.87 -14.55
C VAL A 366 -17.00 22.88 -13.05
N PHE A 367 -16.79 24.04 -12.42
CA PHE A 367 -17.02 24.24 -10.99
C PHE A 367 -18.25 25.13 -10.77
N PRO A 368 -19.38 24.58 -10.32
CA PRO A 368 -20.53 25.39 -9.91
C PRO A 368 -20.20 26.18 -8.64
N ASP A 369 -20.97 27.24 -8.36
CA ASP A 369 -20.90 28.02 -7.12
C ASP A 369 -19.56 28.74 -6.85
N GLY A 370 -19.18 29.64 -7.76
CA GLY A 370 -18.08 30.58 -7.53
C GLY A 370 -16.74 30.20 -8.16
N GLY A 371 -16.68 29.13 -8.94
CA GLY A 371 -15.50 28.71 -9.71
C GLY A 371 -14.41 28.07 -8.85
N THR A 372 -13.27 27.75 -9.47
CA THR A 372 -12.10 27.19 -8.78
C THR A 372 -10.97 28.21 -8.69
N LEU A 373 -10.29 28.26 -7.54
CA LEU A 373 -9.02 29.00 -7.38
C LEU A 373 -7.81 28.16 -7.81
N ALA A 374 -8.05 27.00 -8.41
CA ALA A 374 -6.98 26.11 -8.82
C ALA A 374 -6.07 26.75 -9.88
N LYS A 375 -4.77 26.50 -9.76
CA LYS A 375 -3.74 26.98 -10.69
C LYS A 375 -3.29 25.86 -11.63
N VAL A 376 -2.72 26.24 -12.77
CA VAL A 376 -2.09 25.29 -13.70
C VAL A 376 -1.01 24.48 -12.95
N GLY A 377 -1.07 23.16 -13.06
CA GLY A 377 -0.20 22.21 -12.37
C GLY A 377 -0.74 21.67 -11.04
N GLN A 378 -1.90 22.12 -10.57
CA GLN A 378 -2.51 21.57 -9.34
C GLN A 378 -3.27 20.27 -9.59
N THR A 379 -3.38 19.47 -8.52
CA THR A 379 -4.01 18.15 -8.54
C THR A 379 -5.53 18.24 -8.56
N LEU A 380 -6.12 17.42 -9.40
CA LEU A 380 -7.56 17.14 -9.45
C LEU A 380 -7.78 15.67 -9.11
N ARG A 381 -8.78 15.42 -8.26
CA ARG A 381 -9.16 14.09 -7.80
C ARG A 381 -10.56 13.77 -8.28
N LEU A 382 -10.71 12.81 -9.17
CA LEU A 382 -12.00 12.31 -9.61
C LEU A 382 -12.40 11.13 -8.72
N PHE A 383 -13.61 11.18 -8.18
CA PHE A 383 -14.17 10.11 -7.37
C PHE A 383 -15.04 9.21 -8.25
N GLU A 384 -14.66 7.94 -8.41
CA GLU A 384 -15.50 6.96 -9.08
C GLU A 384 -16.81 6.76 -8.28
N LYS A 385 -17.94 6.59 -8.98
CA LYS A 385 -19.28 6.51 -8.37
C LYS A 385 -19.43 5.33 -7.42
#